data_AF-A0A550J6N7-F1
#
_entry.id   AF-A0A550J6N7-F1
#
_cell.length_a   1.000
_cell.length_b   1.000
_cell.length_c   1.000
_cell.angle_alpha   90.00
_cell.angle_beta   90.00
_cell.angle_gamma   90.00
#
_symmetry.space_group_name_H-M   'P 1'
#
loop_
_entity.id
_entity.type
_entity.pdbx_description
1 polymer ?
#
loop_
_entity_poly.entity_id
_entity_poly.type
_entity_poly.pdbx_seq_one_letter_code
_entity_poly.pdbx_strand_id
1 'polypeptide(L)' 'MKKMFLAGCLALLLCACGDRAKDLYDTAQLEERQYNAEHARQLYGEILQKYPDSPYAAQARERLAELEKP' A
#
# COMPACT_ATOMS: atom_id res chain seq x y z
N MET A 1 -19.74 -0.55 42.78
CA MET A 1 -18.47 0.01 42.26
C MET A 1 -17.51 -1.15 41.97
N LYS A 2 -17.36 -1.57 40.69
CA LYS A 2 -16.26 -2.43 40.15
C LYS A 2 -16.53 -3.06 38.78
N LYS A 3 -17.70 -2.86 38.16
CA LYS A 3 -18.00 -3.44 36.83
C LYS A 3 -17.96 -2.46 35.65
N MET A 4 -17.51 -1.23 35.88
CA MET A 4 -17.49 -0.16 34.87
C MET A 4 -16.07 0.36 34.64
N PHE A 5 -15.10 -0.50 34.33
CA PHE A 5 -13.77 -0.04 33.92
C PHE A 5 -13.13 -0.88 32.80
N LEU A 6 -13.86 -1.82 32.21
CA LEU A 6 -13.35 -2.69 31.13
C LEU A 6 -13.92 -2.40 29.74
N ALA A 7 -14.80 -1.39 29.59
CA ALA A 7 -15.42 -1.09 28.30
C ALA A 7 -14.65 -0.04 27.45
N GLY A 8 -13.62 0.61 27.99
CA GLY A 8 -12.95 1.74 27.34
C GLY A 8 -11.73 1.39 26.47
N CYS A 9 -11.06 0.26 26.71
CA CYS A 9 -9.78 -0.04 26.05
C CYS A 9 -9.89 -0.81 24.72
N LEU A 10 -11.06 -1.35 24.37
CA LEU A 10 -11.23 -2.11 23.11
C LEU A 10 -11.48 -1.21 21.89
N ALA A 11 -11.78 0.08 22.10
CA ALA A 11 -12.10 1.03 21.02
C ALA A 11 -10.86 1.67 20.36
N LEU A 12 -9.67 1.52 20.93
CA LEU A 12 -8.44 2.16 20.44
C LEU A 12 -7.68 1.35 19.36
N LEU A 13 -8.12 0.13 19.04
CA LEU A 13 -7.42 -0.75 18.08
C LEU A 13 -7.91 -0.63 16.63
N LEU A 14 -8.95 0.18 16.35
CA LEU A 14 -9.57 0.25 15.01
C LEU A 14 -9.04 1.38 14.11
N CYS A 15 -8.13 2.23 14.60
CA CYS A 15 -7.67 3.42 13.86
C CYS A 15 -6.26 3.28 13.25
N ALA A 16 -5.71 2.07 13.11
CA ALA A 16 -4.51 1.85 12.31
C ALA A 16 -4.84 1.88 10.80
N CYS A 17 -5.41 2.98 10.32
CA CYS A 17 -5.56 3.25 8.88
C CYS A 17 -4.21 3.73 8.32
N GLY A 18 -3.27 2.82 8.13
CA GLY A 18 -2.16 3.05 7.21
C GLY A 18 -2.69 2.94 5.78
N ASP A 19 -2.38 3.92 4.92
CA ASP A 19 -2.73 3.85 3.50
C ASP A 19 -1.84 2.81 2.81
N ARG A 20 -2.27 1.55 2.84
CA ARG A 20 -1.48 0.41 2.33
C ARG A 20 -1.13 0.54 0.86
N ALA A 21 -1.99 1.18 0.07
CA ALA A 21 -1.71 1.42 -1.34
C ALA A 21 -0.57 2.43 -1.51
N LYS A 22 -0.56 3.48 -0.68
CA LYS A 22 0.57 4.42 -0.60
C LYS A 22 1.87 3.73 -0.21
N ASP A 23 1.85 2.90 0.83
CA ASP A 23 3.06 2.23 1.32
C ASP A 23 3.66 1.30 0.25
N LEU A 24 2.81 0.54 -0.45
CA LEU A 24 3.23 -0.29 -1.59
C LEU A 24 3.82 0.57 -2.72
N TYR A 25 3.18 1.70 -3.03
CA TYR A 25 3.65 2.59 -4.10
C TYR A 25 5.01 3.20 -3.78
N ASP A 26 5.19 3.70 -2.55
CA ASP A 26 6.46 4.27 -2.09
C ASP A 26 7.58 3.22 -2.09
N THR A 27 7.26 1.97 -1.71
CA THR A 27 8.21 0.85 -1.78
C THR A 27 8.58 0.50 -3.21
N ALA A 28 7.59 0.44 -4.12
CA ALA A 28 7.84 0.17 -5.53
C ALA A 28 8.75 1.24 -6.16
N GLN A 29 8.53 2.52 -5.83
CA GLN A 29 9.38 3.63 -6.26
C GLN A 29 10.81 3.52 -5.72
N LEU A 30 10.98 3.04 -4.48
CA LEU A 30 12.31 2.81 -3.90
C LEU A 30 13.06 1.70 -4.65
N GLU A 31 12.40 0.55 -4.85
CA GLU A 31 12.96 -0.61 -5.55
C GLU A 31 13.34 -0.26 -6.99
N GLU A 32 12.50 0.51 -7.68
CA GLU A 32 12.77 1.00 -9.04
C GLU A 32 14.05 1.85 -9.08
N ARG A 33 14.23 2.78 -8.12
CA ARG A 33 15.43 3.62 -8.01
C ARG A 33 16.68 2.84 -7.61
N GLN A 34 16.52 1.70 -6.94
CA GLN A 34 17.61 0.80 -6.55
C GLN A 34 17.95 -0.23 -7.65
N TYR A 35 17.46 -0.04 -8.87
CA TYR A 35 17.64 -0.94 -10.01
C TYR A 35 17.04 -2.33 -9.81
N ASN A 36 16.06 -2.48 -8.91
CA ASN A 36 15.31 -3.71 -8.68
C ASN A 36 13.96 -3.66 -9.41
N ALA A 37 14.01 -3.56 -10.74
CA ALA A 37 12.82 -3.38 -11.58
C ALA A 37 11.83 -4.55 -11.48
N GLU A 38 12.31 -5.79 -11.28
CA GLU A 38 11.43 -6.95 -11.06
C GLU A 38 10.53 -6.77 -9.83
N HIS A 39 11.12 -6.42 -8.69
CA HIS A 39 10.35 -6.24 -7.46
C HIS A 39 9.42 -5.03 -7.55
N ALA A 40 9.88 -3.93 -8.18
CA ALA A 40 9.04 -2.77 -8.45
C ALA A 40 7.78 -3.14 -9.26
N ARG A 41 7.92 -3.94 -10.34
CA ARG A 41 6.78 -4.41 -11.14
C ARG A 41 5.79 -5.25 -10.33
N GLN A 42 6.30 -6.14 -9.47
CA GLN A 42 5.45 -6.96 -8.59
C GLN A 42 4.62 -6.10 -7.65
N LEU A 43 5.24 -5.10 -7.01
CA LEU A 43 4.56 -4.19 -6.09
C LEU A 43 3.54 -3.30 -6.80
N TYR A 44 3.86 -2.77 -7.99
CA TYR A 44 2.87 -2.04 -8.79
C TYR A 44 1.69 -2.92 -9.19
N GLY A 45 1.94 -4.16 -9.61
CA GLY A 45 0.88 -5.14 -9.90
C GLY A 45 0.00 -5.44 -8.69
N GLU A 46 0.58 -5.54 -7.50
CA GLU A 46 -0.17 -5.74 -6.25
C GLU A 46 -1.11 -4.56 -5.96
N ILE A 47 -0.68 -3.31 -6.21
CA ILE A 47 -1.55 -2.14 -6.05
C ILE A 47 -2.76 -2.24 -6.98
N LEU A 48 -2.55 -2.59 -8.24
CA LEU A 48 -3.63 -2.75 -9.22
C LEU A 48 -4.62 -3.86 -8.85
N GLN A 49 -4.11 -4.95 -8.24
CA GLN A 49 -4.94 -6.09 -7.86
C GLN A 49 -5.74 -5.83 -6.57
N LYS A 50 -5.09 -5.28 -5.55
CA LYS A 50 -5.66 -5.18 -4.18
C LYS A 50 -6.29 -3.83 -3.89
N TYR A 51 -5.87 -2.77 -4.57
CA TYR A 51 -6.32 -1.40 -4.33
C TYR A 51 -6.72 -0.70 -5.64
N PRO A 52 -7.60 -1.29 -6.48
CA PRO A 52 -7.91 -0.77 -7.82
C PRO A 52 -8.51 0.65 -7.82
N ASP A 53 -9.22 1.02 -6.74
CA ASP A 53 -9.86 2.34 -6.60
C ASP A 53 -8.98 3.37 -5.87
N SER A 54 -7.75 2.99 -5.49
CA SER A 54 -6.81 3.90 -4.83
C SER A 54 -6.28 4.94 -5.82
N PRO A 55 -5.99 6.19 -5.39
CA PRO A 55 -5.27 7.15 -6.22
C PRO A 55 -3.92 6.62 -6.73
N TYR A 56 -3.30 5.69 -5.99
CA TYR A 56 -2.02 5.07 -6.37
C TYR A 56 -2.15 4.03 -7.48
N ALA A 57 -3.35 3.50 -7.77
CA ALA A 57 -3.55 2.52 -8.84
C ALA A 57 -3.29 3.13 -10.23
N ALA A 58 -3.71 4.37 -10.46
CA ALA A 58 -3.44 5.05 -11.72
C ALA A 58 -1.93 5.25 -11.94
N GLN A 59 -1.22 5.68 -10.89
CA GLN A 59 0.23 5.90 -10.92
C GLN A 59 0.99 4.58 -11.09
N ALA A 60 0.59 3.52 -10.37
CA ALA A 60 1.19 2.19 -10.48
C ALA A 60 1.07 1.63 -11.91
N ARG A 61 -0.08 1.83 -12.56
CA ARG A 61 -0.30 1.42 -13.95
C ARG A 61 0.67 2.10 -14.92
N GLU A 62 0.86 3.41 -14.77
CA GLU A 62 1.77 4.18 -15.60
C GLU A 62 3.21 3.69 -15.43
N ARG A 63 3.68 3.54 -14.18
CA ARG A 63 5.04 3.05 -13.91
C ARG A 63 5.26 1.63 -14.43
N LEU A 64 4.29 0.74 -14.23
CA LEU A 64 4.38 -0.64 -14.74
C LEU A 64 4.52 -0.66 -16.27
N ALA A 65 3.73 0.15 -16.98
CA ALA A 65 3.82 0.25 -18.44
C ALA A 65 5.19 0.79 -18.91
N GLU A 66 5.81 1.70 -18.16
CA GLU A 66 7.18 2.17 -18.46
C GLU A 66 8.23 1.08 -18.24
N LEU A 67 8.09 0.25 -17.20
CA LEU A 67 9.04 -0.81 -16.85
C LEU A 67 8.92 -2.08 -17.72
N GLU A 68 7.84 -2.21 -18.48
CA GLU A 68 7.60 -3.31 -19.42
C GLU A 68 8.00 -2.97 -20.86
N LYS A 69 8.46 -1.73 -21.11
CA LYS A 69 9.01 -1.35 -22.41
C LYS A 69 10.28 -2.17 -22.70
N PRO A 70 10.46 -2.67 -23.94
CA PRO A 70 11.60 -3.49 -24.33
C PRO A 70 12.92 -2.72 -24.39
#